data_AF-A0A482W3E0-F1
#
_entry.id   AF-A0A482W3E0-F1
#
_cell.length_a   1.000
_cell.length_b   1.000
_cell.length_c   1.000
_cell.angle_alpha   90.00
_cell.angle_beta   90.00
_cell.angle_gamma   90.00
#
_symmetry.space_group_name_H-M   'P 1'
#
loop_
_entity.id
_entity.type
_entity.pdbx_description
1 polymer ?
#
loop_
_entity_poly.entity_id
_entity_poly.type
_entity_poly.pdbx_seq_one_letter_code
_entity_poly.pdbx_strand_id
1 'polypeptide(L)'
;MGMVKQLMKTLNSDLFQPKTAKQIILVKPSLEFCNITYKILTFMAVGTAFFWSIFPILDDSYKDYRLPIPAWYPYNTKTPPFYEITYVYQVLGTYFMALTNVCIDTLIASLNMYVGTQIDILCDDLRNLDDPDEEGISKKLTACIKHHKGILSFAGNSNEFVKWIFFLQFFILKTAWSYFALLHHITSRN
;
A
#
# COMPACT_ATOMS: atom_id res chain seq x y z
N MET A 1 -7.59 14.42 2.98
CA MET A 1 -6.99 14.86 1.69
C MET A 1 -5.80 15.82 1.83
N GLY A 2 -5.67 16.58 2.93
CA GLY A 2 -4.51 17.47 3.15
C GLY A 2 -3.18 16.76 3.43
N MET A 3 -3.20 15.66 4.20
CA MET A 3 -1.99 14.95 4.66
C MET A 3 -1.19 14.33 3.49
N VAL A 4 -1.84 13.65 2.55
CA VAL A 4 -1.16 13.10 1.35
C VAL A 4 -0.55 14.20 0.48
N LYS A 5 -1.26 15.32 0.29
CA LYS A 5 -0.73 16.49 -0.44
C LYS A 5 0.48 17.09 0.27
N GLN A 6 0.47 17.15 1.61
CA GLN A 6 1.62 17.59 2.39
C GLN A 6 2.80 16.63 2.23
N LEU A 7 2.58 15.32 2.32
CA LEU A 7 3.62 14.32 2.08
C LEU A 7 4.24 14.47 0.69
N MET A 8 3.42 14.60 -0.37
CA MET A 8 3.92 14.84 -1.72
C MET A 8 4.69 16.15 -1.85
N LYS A 9 4.22 17.23 -1.21
CA LYS A 9 4.90 18.53 -1.25
C LYS A 9 6.26 18.48 -0.52
N THR A 10 6.33 17.78 0.61
CA THR A 10 7.60 17.54 1.32
C THR A 10 8.55 16.68 0.48
N LEU A 11 8.03 15.63 -0.15
CA LEU A 11 8.80 14.74 -1.03
C LEU A 11 9.45 15.49 -2.20
N ASN A 12 8.72 16.45 -2.76
CA ASN A 12 9.17 17.28 -3.89
C ASN A 12 10.03 18.48 -3.47
N SER A 13 10.25 18.72 -2.17
CA SER A 13 11.02 19.89 -1.75
C SER A 13 12.53 19.69 -1.97
N ASP A 14 13.23 20.79 -2.28
CA ASP A 14 14.69 20.79 -2.56
C ASP A 14 15.54 20.20 -1.43
N LEU A 15 14.99 20.16 -0.21
CA LEU A 15 15.64 19.56 0.94
C LEU A 15 15.78 18.04 0.82
N PHE A 16 14.87 17.38 0.10
CA PHE A 16 14.81 15.93 0.02
C PHE A 16 15.20 15.36 -1.36
N GLN A 17 15.54 16.24 -2.31
CA GLN A 17 16.06 15.81 -3.61
C GLN A 17 17.53 15.37 -3.48
N PRO A 18 17.94 14.25 -4.10
CA PRO A 18 19.35 13.86 -4.14
C PRO A 18 20.15 14.91 -4.95
N LYS A 19 21.23 15.43 -4.36
CA LYS A 19 22.06 16.51 -4.91
C LYS A 19 23.35 16.00 -5.54
N THR A 20 23.80 14.80 -5.14
CA THR A 20 25.09 14.24 -5.57
C THR A 20 24.91 12.93 -6.33
N ALA A 21 25.81 12.62 -7.27
CA ALA A 21 25.81 11.35 -8.02
C ALA A 21 25.80 10.12 -7.10
N LYS A 22 26.51 10.19 -5.97
CA LYS A 22 26.51 9.15 -4.92
C LYS A 22 25.13 8.95 -4.29
N GLN A 23 24.40 10.04 -4.02
CA GLN A 23 23.04 10.00 -3.47
C GLN A 23 22.03 9.43 -4.48
N ILE A 24 22.20 9.72 -5.78
CA ILE A 24 21.37 9.11 -6.85
C ILE A 24 21.59 7.60 -6.91
N ILE A 25 22.85 7.15 -6.84
CA ILE A 25 23.21 5.72 -6.80
C ILE A 25 22.63 5.05 -5.55
N LEU A 26 22.54 5.77 -4.42
CA LEU A 26 21.97 5.27 -3.18
C LEU A 26 20.43 5.15 -3.22
N VAL A 27 19.73 6.05 -3.92
CA VAL A 27 18.27 6.01 -4.09
C VAL A 27 17.85 4.92 -5.08
N LYS A 28 18.62 4.67 -6.15
CA LYS A 28 18.27 3.72 -7.21
C LYS A 28 17.88 2.31 -6.73
N PRO A 29 18.66 1.60 -5.89
CA PRO A 29 18.29 0.27 -5.40
C PRO A 29 17.01 0.28 -4.56
N SER A 30 16.73 1.37 -3.84
CA SER A 30 15.48 1.53 -3.09
C SER A 30 14.28 1.59 -4.05
N LEU A 31 14.36 2.36 -5.14
CA LEU A 31 13.30 2.40 -6.16
C LEU A 31 13.11 1.05 -6.85
N GLU A 32 14.19 0.33 -7.15
CA GLU A 32 14.11 -1.02 -7.71
C GLU A 32 13.45 -2.00 -6.73
N PHE A 33 13.81 -1.94 -5.45
CA PHE A 33 13.17 -2.73 -4.40
C PHE A 33 11.66 -2.46 -4.36
N CYS A 34 11.24 -1.19 -4.33
CA CYS A 34 9.82 -0.83 -4.35
C CYS A 34 9.08 -1.36 -5.58
N ASN A 35 9.69 -1.27 -6.77
CA ASN A 35 9.12 -1.79 -8.01
C ASN A 35 9.02 -3.32 -8.01
N ILE A 36 10.02 -4.01 -7.45
CA ILE A 36 10.01 -5.47 -7.29
C ILE A 36 8.90 -5.87 -6.31
N THR A 37 8.80 -5.22 -5.16
CA THR A 37 7.74 -5.46 -4.17
C THR A 37 6.36 -5.25 -4.79
N TYR A 38 6.14 -4.15 -5.51
CA TYR A 38 4.87 -3.89 -6.21
C TYR A 38 4.53 -5.01 -7.20
N LYS A 39 5.50 -5.46 -8.02
CA LYS A 39 5.29 -6.53 -9.00
C LYS A 39 4.96 -7.87 -8.32
N ILE A 40 5.70 -8.23 -7.27
CA ILE A 40 5.46 -9.48 -6.53
C ILE A 40 4.08 -9.46 -5.88
N LEU A 41 3.73 -8.38 -5.16
CA LEU A 41 2.43 -8.25 -4.50
C LEU A 41 1.29 -8.25 -5.52
N THR A 42 1.44 -7.56 -6.65
CA THR A 42 0.45 -7.55 -7.72
C THR A 42 0.27 -8.95 -8.31
N PHE A 43 1.36 -9.65 -8.61
CA PHE A 43 1.32 -11.00 -9.18
C PHE A 43 0.61 -11.98 -8.24
N MET A 44 0.95 -11.94 -6.94
CA MET A 44 0.30 -12.77 -5.92
C MET A 44 -1.19 -12.43 -5.82
N ALA A 45 -1.55 -11.15 -5.72
CA ALA A 45 -2.94 -10.71 -5.57
C ALA A 45 -3.82 -11.07 -6.78
N VAL A 46 -3.32 -10.84 -7.99
CA VAL A 46 -4.00 -11.22 -9.25
C VAL A 46 -4.14 -12.73 -9.37
N GLY A 47 -3.10 -13.48 -9.01
CA GLY A 47 -3.13 -14.94 -8.98
C GLY A 47 -4.19 -15.47 -8.02
N THR A 48 -4.24 -14.96 -6.78
CA THR A 48 -5.26 -15.33 -5.80
C THR A 48 -6.67 -14.99 -6.29
N ALA A 49 -6.89 -13.79 -6.83
CA ALA A 49 -8.19 -13.39 -7.37
C ALA A 49 -8.64 -14.28 -8.55
N PHE A 50 -7.70 -14.68 -9.41
CA PHE A 50 -7.95 -15.60 -10.50
C PHE A 50 -8.38 -16.98 -10.01
N PHE A 51 -7.63 -17.56 -9.07
CA PHE A 51 -7.98 -18.85 -8.47
C PHE A 51 -9.36 -18.81 -7.78
N TRP A 52 -9.64 -17.74 -7.04
CA TRP A 52 -10.95 -17.55 -6.40
C TRP A 52 -12.10 -17.45 -7.41
N SER A 53 -11.87 -16.77 -8.53
CA SER A 53 -12.86 -16.57 -9.59
C SER A 53 -13.17 -17.86 -10.36
N ILE A 54 -12.26 -18.83 -10.38
CA ILE A 54 -12.42 -20.10 -11.11
C ILE A 54 -12.87 -21.23 -10.18
N PHE A 55 -12.67 -21.09 -8.87
CA PHE A 55 -13.04 -22.11 -7.88
C PHE A 55 -14.49 -22.62 -8.02
N PRO A 56 -15.53 -21.78 -8.20
CA PRO A 56 -16.91 -22.26 -8.36
C PRO A 56 -17.16 -23.02 -9.66
N ILE A 57 -16.30 -22.84 -10.67
CA ILE A 57 -16.37 -23.54 -11.96
C ILE A 57 -15.75 -24.94 -11.83
N LEU A 58 -14.63 -25.05 -11.11
CA LEU A 58 -13.94 -26.32 -10.89
C LEU A 58 -14.71 -27.26 -9.95
N ASP A 59 -15.42 -26.70 -8.97
CA ASP A 59 -16.22 -27.44 -7.99
C ASP A 59 -17.64 -27.76 -8.51
N ASP A 60 -17.93 -27.49 -9.79
CA ASP A 60 -19.27 -27.65 -10.41
C ASP A 60 -20.42 -26.85 -9.73
N SER A 61 -20.10 -26.07 -8.68
CA SER A 61 -21.00 -25.21 -7.90
C SER A 61 -21.76 -24.17 -8.77
N TYR A 62 -21.27 -23.85 -9.97
CA TYR A 62 -22.00 -23.00 -10.93
C TYR A 62 -23.34 -23.60 -11.37
N LYS A 63 -23.49 -24.94 -11.36
CA LYS A 63 -24.74 -25.64 -11.71
C LYS A 63 -25.87 -25.30 -10.74
N ASP A 64 -25.52 -24.97 -9.49
CA ASP A 64 -26.46 -24.56 -8.45
C ASP A 64 -26.66 -23.03 -8.39
N TYR A 65 -26.16 -22.29 -9.40
CA TYR A 65 -26.15 -20.82 -9.45
C TYR A 65 -25.47 -20.20 -8.20
N ARG A 66 -24.41 -20.83 -7.70
CA ARG A 66 -23.66 -20.36 -6.54
C ARG A 66 -22.65 -19.28 -6.95
N LEU A 67 -22.78 -18.10 -6.36
CA LEU A 67 -21.88 -16.97 -6.59
C LEU A 67 -20.50 -17.18 -5.90
N PRO A 68 -19.40 -16.64 -6.47
CA PRO A 68 -18.05 -16.70 -5.89
C PRO A 68 -17.95 -16.15 -4.46
N ILE A 69 -18.73 -15.11 -4.17
CA ILE A 69 -18.85 -14.53 -2.84
C ILE A 69 -20.31 -14.69 -2.39
N PRO A 70 -20.58 -15.40 -1.27
CA PRO A 70 -21.92 -15.52 -0.74
C PRO A 70 -22.39 -14.15 -0.21
N ALA A 71 -23.34 -13.55 -0.91
CA ALA A 71 -23.94 -12.28 -0.55
C ALA A 71 -25.44 -12.29 -0.85
N TRP A 72 -26.21 -11.56 -0.03
CA TRP A 72 -27.64 -11.37 -0.27
C TRP A 72 -27.85 -10.18 -1.20
N TYR A 73 -28.66 -10.39 -2.23
CA TYR A 73 -29.03 -9.35 -3.19
C TYR A 73 -30.55 -9.14 -3.16
N PRO A 74 -31.05 -7.91 -3.38
CA PRO A 74 -32.48 -7.61 -3.38
C PRO A 74 -33.21 -8.09 -4.65
N TYR A 75 -32.61 -9.01 -5.41
CA TYR A 75 -33.14 -9.61 -6.64
C TYR A 75 -32.73 -11.09 -6.73
N ASN A 76 -33.42 -11.86 -7.58
CA ASN A 76 -33.12 -13.28 -7.74
C ASN A 76 -31.86 -13.49 -8.59
N THR A 77 -30.73 -13.74 -7.94
CA THR A 77 -29.44 -14.00 -8.58
C THR A 77 -29.37 -15.37 -9.26
N LYS A 78 -30.36 -16.25 -9.10
CA LYS A 78 -30.40 -17.57 -9.75
C LYS A 78 -31.12 -17.57 -11.10
N THR A 79 -31.55 -16.41 -11.57
CA THR A 79 -32.27 -16.28 -12.85
C THR A 79 -31.36 -15.63 -13.90
N PRO A 80 -31.16 -16.25 -15.08
CA PRO A 80 -30.47 -15.59 -16.19
C PRO A 80 -31.26 -14.33 -16.63
N PRO A 81 -30.61 -13.19 -16.97
CA PRO A 81 -29.17 -12.93 -17.05
C PRO A 81 -28.54 -12.34 -15.76
N PHE A 82 -29.30 -12.28 -14.65
CA PHE A 82 -28.86 -11.61 -13.42
C PHE A 82 -27.72 -12.36 -12.71
N TYR A 83 -27.66 -13.68 -12.85
CA TYR A 83 -26.56 -14.49 -12.32
C TYR A 83 -25.22 -14.06 -12.93
N GLU A 84 -25.14 -14.01 -14.26
CA GLU A 84 -23.93 -13.72 -15.00
C GLU A 84 -23.44 -12.29 -14.74
N ILE A 85 -24.38 -11.33 -14.69
CA ILE A 85 -24.07 -9.93 -14.36
C ILE A 85 -23.47 -9.84 -12.95
N THR A 86 -24.09 -10.50 -11.97
CA THR A 86 -23.63 -10.48 -10.57
C THR A 86 -22.27 -11.16 -10.43
N TYR A 87 -22.06 -12.26 -11.16
CA TYR A 87 -20.80 -12.99 -11.18
C TYR A 87 -19.66 -12.09 -11.68
N VAL A 88 -19.83 -11.47 -12.86
CA VAL A 88 -18.84 -10.55 -13.43
C VAL A 88 -18.59 -9.37 -12.51
N TYR A 89 -19.64 -8.82 -11.90
CA TYR A 89 -19.51 -7.74 -10.92
C TYR A 89 -18.65 -8.15 -9.71
N GLN A 90 -18.89 -9.33 -9.13
CA GLN A 90 -18.10 -9.83 -7.99
C GLN A 90 -16.63 -10.06 -8.36
N VAL A 91 -16.38 -10.62 -9.55
CA VAL A 91 -15.01 -10.83 -10.06
C VAL A 91 -14.31 -9.48 -10.20
N LEU A 92 -14.88 -8.52 -10.95
CA LEU A 92 -14.29 -7.20 -11.14
C LEU A 92 -14.09 -6.45 -9.81
N GLY A 93 -15.05 -6.52 -8.91
CA GLY A 93 -14.95 -5.94 -7.58
C GLY A 93 -13.81 -6.53 -6.76
N THR A 94 -13.62 -7.84 -6.84
CA THR A 94 -12.51 -8.56 -6.17
C THR A 94 -11.16 -8.10 -6.71
N TYR A 95 -11.00 -8.00 -8.03
CA TYR A 95 -9.78 -7.49 -8.66
C TYR A 95 -9.50 -6.04 -8.26
N PHE A 96 -10.51 -5.18 -8.27
CA PHE A 96 -10.35 -3.78 -7.88
C PHE A 96 -9.93 -3.64 -6.42
N MET A 97 -10.54 -4.42 -5.52
CA MET A 97 -10.19 -4.44 -4.10
C MET A 97 -8.77 -4.96 -3.88
N ALA A 98 -8.37 -6.03 -4.59
CA ALA A 98 -7.03 -6.59 -4.54
C ALA A 98 -5.97 -5.56 -4.98
N LEU A 99 -6.18 -4.89 -6.11
CA LEU A 99 -5.28 -3.85 -6.59
C LEU A 99 -5.19 -2.66 -5.63
N THR A 100 -6.33 -2.24 -5.06
CA THR A 100 -6.35 -1.14 -4.08
C THR A 100 -5.52 -1.49 -2.84
N ASN A 101 -5.64 -2.72 -2.32
CA ASN A 101 -4.81 -3.17 -1.20
C ASN A 101 -3.31 -3.19 -1.57
N VAL A 102 -2.95 -3.71 -2.74
CA VAL A 102 -1.56 -3.69 -3.22
C VAL A 102 -1.01 -2.27 -3.31
N CYS A 103 -1.80 -1.32 -3.82
CA CYS A 103 -1.41 0.10 -3.87
C CYS A 103 -1.19 0.68 -2.48
N ILE A 104 -2.06 0.37 -1.51
CA ILE A 104 -1.93 0.81 -0.13
C ILE A 104 -0.66 0.25 0.51
N ASP A 105 -0.42 -1.06 0.42
CA ASP A 105 0.73 -1.70 1.03
C ASP A 105 2.05 -1.22 0.39
N THR A 106 2.04 -1.04 -0.94
CA THR A 106 3.18 -0.47 -1.66
C THR A 106 3.45 0.96 -1.22
N LEU A 107 2.42 1.80 -1.06
CA LEU A 107 2.56 3.18 -0.58
C LEU A 107 3.20 3.22 0.82
N ILE A 108 2.75 2.35 1.74
CA ILE A 108 3.32 2.25 3.09
C ILE A 108 4.79 1.85 3.01
N ALA A 109 5.13 0.85 2.19
CA ALA A 109 6.52 0.42 1.98
C ALA A 109 7.37 1.56 1.40
N SER A 110 6.88 2.29 0.39
CA SER A 110 7.57 3.42 -0.22
C SER A 110 7.84 4.54 0.79
N LEU A 111 6.87 4.89 1.65
CA LEU A 111 7.04 5.93 2.66
C LEU A 111 8.13 5.58 3.68
N ASN A 112 8.12 4.34 4.18
CA ASN A 112 9.13 3.86 5.12
C ASN A 112 10.52 3.80 4.49
N MET A 113 10.59 3.26 3.28
CA MET A 113 11.82 3.19 2.51
C MET A 113 12.39 4.59 2.25
N TYR A 114 11.54 5.55 1.89
CA TYR A 114 11.95 6.93 1.68
C TYR A 114 12.53 7.56 2.95
N VAL A 115 11.92 7.35 4.11
CA VAL A 115 12.48 7.79 5.40
C VAL A 115 13.88 7.19 5.60
N GLY A 116 14.05 5.89 5.35
CA GLY A 116 15.34 5.21 5.42
C GLY A 116 16.38 5.82 4.49
N THR A 117 16.06 5.99 3.21
CA THR A 117 16.95 6.59 2.21
C THR A 117 17.37 8.01 2.60
N GLN A 118 16.48 8.81 3.19
CA GLN A 118 16.81 10.16 3.65
C GLN A 118 17.72 10.16 4.87
N ILE A 119 17.60 9.16 5.76
CA ILE A 119 18.54 8.96 6.88
C ILE A 119 19.91 8.57 6.33
N ASP A 120 20.00 7.72 5.31
CA ASP A 120 21.27 7.35 4.69
C ASP A 120 21.95 8.54 4.02
N ILE A 121 21.18 9.41 3.35
CA ILE A 121 21.67 10.68 2.79
C ILE A 121 22.21 11.58 3.90
N LEU A 122 21.47 11.75 5.00
CA LEU A 122 21.92 12.53 6.15
C LEU A 122 23.22 11.97 6.76
N CYS A 123 23.34 10.64 6.84
CA CYS A 123 24.57 9.98 7.31
C CYS A 123 25.75 10.24 6.37
N ASP A 124 25.53 10.29 5.05
CA ASP A 124 26.57 10.65 4.09
C ASP A 124 26.98 12.12 4.24
N ASP A 125 26.01 13.04 4.37
CA ASP A 125 26.29 14.46 4.58
C ASP A 125 27.08 14.70 5.88
N LEU A 126 26.74 14.00 6.97
CA LEU A 126 27.45 14.04 8.24
C LEU A 126 28.88 13.46 8.17
N ARG A 127 29.11 12.45 7.32
CA ARG A 127 30.46 11.90 7.10
C ARG A 127 31.35 12.82 6.27
N ASN A 128 30.75 13.67 5.43
CA ASN A 128 31.45 14.58 4.54
C ASN A 128 31.35 16.05 5.02
N LEU A 129 31.38 16.27 6.34
CA LEU A 129 31.35 17.61 6.93
C LEU A 129 32.63 18.42 6.72
N ASP A 130 33.69 17.79 6.20
CA ASP A 130 35.01 18.39 6.06
C ASP A 130 34.94 19.66 5.19
N ASP A 131 35.42 20.76 5.74
CA ASP A 131 35.50 22.06 5.08
C ASP A 131 36.72 22.81 5.61
N PRO A 132 37.54 23.41 4.74
CA PRO A 132 38.72 24.17 5.17
C PRO A 132 38.39 25.40 6.02
N ASP A 133 37.13 25.86 6.01
CA ASP A 133 36.65 27.00 6.79
C ASP A 133 35.69 26.56 7.90
N GLU A 134 35.90 27.07 9.11
CA GLU A 134 35.07 26.76 10.29
C GLU A 134 33.61 27.24 10.09
N GLU A 135 33.42 28.35 9.36
CA GLU A 135 32.09 28.84 8.97
C GLU A 135 31.40 27.87 7.98
N GLY A 136 32.18 27.24 7.10
CA GLY A 136 31.73 26.20 6.17
C GLY A 136 31.22 24.95 6.89
N ILE A 137 31.97 24.45 7.89
CA ILE A 137 31.57 23.33 8.75
C ILE A 137 30.26 23.65 9.48
N SER A 138 30.17 24.83 10.10
CA SER A 138 28.98 25.27 10.83
C SER A 138 27.73 25.35 9.93
N LYS A 139 27.89 25.84 8.70
CA LYS A 139 26.81 25.87 7.69
C LYS A 139 26.35 24.47 7.29
N LYS A 140 27.26 23.55 7.00
CA LYS A 140 26.94 22.15 6.65
C LYS A 140 26.24 21.42 7.80
N LEU A 141 26.73 21.60 9.03
CA LEU A 141 26.12 21.02 10.22
C LEU A 141 24.71 21.56 10.44
N THR A 142 24.51 22.87 10.26
CA THR A 142 23.19 23.50 10.34
C THR A 142 22.23 22.94 9.28
N ALA A 143 22.70 22.67 8.07
CA ALA A 143 21.91 22.04 7.01
C ALA A 143 21.52 20.59 7.40
N CYS A 144 22.45 19.81 7.95
CA CYS A 144 22.18 18.46 8.45
C CYS A 144 21.11 18.45 9.55
N ILE A 145 21.19 19.38 10.51
CA ILE A 145 20.19 19.51 11.58
C ILE A 145 18.81 19.86 11.01
N LYS A 146 18.75 20.76 10.03
CA LYS A 146 17.50 21.11 9.34
C LYS A 146 16.92 19.90 8.59
N HIS A 147 17.76 19.15 7.88
CA HIS A 147 17.34 17.94 7.17
C HIS A 147 16.83 16.86 8.13
N HIS A 148 17.54 16.59 9.23
CA HIS A 148 17.11 15.66 10.27
C HIS A 148 15.75 16.03 10.87
N LYS A 149 15.53 17.31 11.20
CA LYS A 149 14.22 17.79 11.67
C LYS A 149 13.12 17.60 10.62
N GLY A 150 13.46 17.83 9.35
CA GLY A 150 12.56 17.58 8.22
C GLY A 150 12.16 16.10 8.12
N ILE A 151 13.14 15.18 8.21
CA ILE A 151 12.91 13.73 8.19
C ILE A 151 12.00 13.32 9.35
N LEU A 152 12.26 13.80 10.56
CA LEU A 152 11.46 13.47 11.73
C LEU A 152 10.00 13.95 11.58
N SER A 153 9.80 15.16 11.06
CA SER A 153 8.46 15.68 10.77
C SER A 153 7.75 14.85 9.69
N PHE A 154 8.45 14.49 8.61
CA PHE A 154 7.89 13.66 7.55
C PHE A 154 7.54 12.25 8.03
N ALA A 155 8.41 11.62 8.82
CA ALA A 155 8.18 10.31 9.41
C ALA A 155 6.99 10.33 10.39
N GLY A 156 6.87 11.39 11.20
CA GLY A 156 5.72 11.60 12.09
C GLY A 156 4.40 11.66 11.33
N ASN A 157 4.33 12.49 10.28
CA ASN A 157 3.14 12.64 9.45
C ASN A 157 2.80 11.35 8.68
N SER A 158 3.83 10.66 8.16
CA SER A 158 3.66 9.38 7.48
C SER A 158 3.12 8.32 8.44
N ASN A 159 3.65 8.25 9.66
CA ASN A 159 3.20 7.29 10.66
C ASN A 159 1.75 7.54 11.08
N GLU A 160 1.31 8.80 11.22
CA GLU A 160 -0.08 9.12 11.50
C GLU A 160 -1.01 8.63 10.36
N PHE A 161 -0.63 8.89 9.11
CA PHE A 161 -1.35 8.42 7.93
C PHE A 161 -1.45 6.89 7.90
N VAL A 162 -0.33 6.20 8.11
CA VAL A 162 -0.23 4.74 8.09
C VAL A 162 -1.05 4.13 9.23
N LYS A 163 -1.03 4.72 10.44
CA LYS A 163 -1.85 4.27 11.57
C LYS A 163 -3.34 4.28 11.25
N TRP A 164 -3.82 5.36 10.61
CA TRP A 164 -5.22 5.45 10.18
C TRP A 164 -5.57 4.37 9.15
N ILE A 165 -4.69 4.08 8.21
CA ILE A 165 -4.88 2.99 7.24
C ILE A 165 -4.96 1.64 7.94
N PHE A 166 -4.01 1.32 8.82
CA PHE A 166 -4.02 0.04 9.54
C PHE A 166 -5.30 -0.10 10.38
N PHE A 167 -5.73 0.95 11.06
CA PHE A 167 -7.00 0.96 11.79
C PHE A 167 -8.18 0.56 10.90
N LEU A 168 -8.28 1.17 9.70
CA LEU A 168 -9.34 0.84 8.73
C LEU A 168 -9.21 -0.60 8.20
N GLN A 169 -8.01 -1.05 7.85
CA GLN A 169 -7.76 -2.41 7.39
C GLN A 169 -8.18 -3.44 8.45
N PHE A 170 -7.78 -3.26 9.71
CA PHE A 170 -8.17 -4.14 10.81
C PHE A 170 -9.69 -4.14 11.02
N PHE A 171 -10.34 -2.99 10.96
CA PHE A 171 -11.79 -2.91 11.11
C PHE A 171 -12.52 -3.68 10.00
N ILE A 172 -12.14 -3.45 8.74
CA ILE A 172 -12.74 -4.12 7.57
C ILE A 172 -12.57 -5.63 7.67
N LEU A 173 -11.36 -6.11 7.96
CA LEU A 173 -11.06 -7.53 8.09
C LEU A 173 -11.91 -8.20 9.18
N LYS A 174 -12.07 -7.54 10.33
CA LYS A 174 -12.91 -8.06 11.43
C LYS A 174 -14.38 -8.10 11.06
N THR A 175 -14.91 -7.07 10.40
CA THR A 175 -16.31 -7.06 9.95
C THR A 175 -16.56 -8.13 8.89
N ALA A 176 -15.64 -8.29 7.93
CA ALA A 176 -15.75 -9.29 6.87
C ALA A 176 -15.73 -10.72 7.44
N TRP A 177 -14.82 -11.00 8.37
CA TRP A 177 -14.74 -12.31 9.02
C TRP A 177 -15.97 -12.60 9.89
N SER A 178 -16.46 -11.61 10.64
CA SER A 178 -17.67 -11.76 11.45
C SER A 178 -18.90 -12.03 10.57
N TYR A 179 -19.02 -11.33 9.44
CA TYR A 179 -20.10 -11.55 8.48
C TYR A 179 -20.02 -12.94 7.84
N PHE A 180 -18.82 -13.37 7.43
CA PHE A 180 -18.60 -14.71 6.90
C PHE A 180 -18.95 -15.80 7.92
N ALA A 181 -18.54 -15.64 9.18
CA ALA A 181 -18.87 -16.56 10.26
C ALA A 181 -20.37 -16.64 10.53
N LEU A 182 -21.07 -15.49 10.51
CA LEU A 182 -22.53 -15.44 10.66
C LEU A 182 -23.23 -16.16 9.51
N LEU A 183 -22.83 -15.90 8.26
CA LEU A 183 -23.37 -16.57 7.08
C LEU A 183 -23.14 -18.08 7.14
N HIS A 184 -21.94 -18.53 7.51
CA HIS A 184 -21.63 -19.94 7.65
C HIS A 184 -22.50 -20.59 8.72
N HIS A 185 -22.68 -19.95 9.88
CA HIS A 185 -23.53 -20.46 10.96
C HIS A 185 -25.02 -20.52 10.58
N ILE A 186 -25.52 -19.56 9.78
CA ILE A 186 -26.90 -19.59 9.26
C ILE A 186 -27.06 -20.71 8.23
N THR A 187 -26.08 -20.86 7.33
CA THR A 187 -26.10 -21.86 6.25
C THR A 187 -25.94 -23.27 6.78
N SER A 188 -25.21 -23.48 7.88
CA SER A 188 -25.03 -24.80 8.50
C SER A 188 -26.21 -25.26 9.38
N ARG A 189 -27.20 -24.38 9.62
CA ARG A 189 -28.40 -24.70 10.42
C ARG A 189 -29.63 -25.03 9.57
N ASN A 190 -29.58 -24.79 8.25
CA ASN A 190 -30.62 -25.18 7.29
C ASN A 190 -30.18 -26.41 6.50
#